data_AF-A0A7S0LSL6-F1
#
_entry.id   AF-A0A7S0LSL6-F1
#
_cell.length_a   1.000
_cell.length_b   1.000
_cell.length_c   1.000
_cell.angle_alpha   90.00
_cell.angle_beta   90.00
_cell.angle_gamma   90.00
#
_symmetry.space_group_name_H-M   'P 1'
#
loop_
_entity.id
_entity.type
_entity.pdbx_description
1 polymer ?
#
loop_
_entity_poly.entity_id
_entity_poly.type
_entity_poly.pdbx_seq_one_letter_code
_entity_poly.pdbx_strand_id
1 'polypeptide(L)'
;VHISDALVWARDLAECLGASRSDGVPSDAKPLDAIFIDIFSAEENQCPEPFIGPRFLADARACLAPGGVIVANFHTGGAALDVQVERAVEAYAAEFGDIFVVPAQRRGNTILAAAFSPGGLGTRETLMRVAAAERNRRNLLFDLS
;
A
#
# COMPACT_ATOMS: atom_id res chain seq x y z
N VAL A 1 13.84 -9.96 -2.34
CA VAL A 1 13.78 -8.52 -2.61
C VAL A 1 14.65 -7.86 -1.56
N HIS A 2 15.78 -7.29 -1.96
CA HIS A 2 16.72 -6.65 -1.03
C HIS A 2 16.18 -5.25 -0.67
N ILE A 3 16.52 -4.77 0.53
CA ILE A 3 16.15 -3.45 1.07
C ILE A 3 16.44 -2.28 0.10
N SER A 4 17.32 -2.47 -0.89
CA SER A 4 17.60 -1.53 -1.99
C SER A 4 16.41 -1.25 -2.91
N ASP A 5 15.48 -2.19 -3.07
CA ASP A 5 14.39 -2.07 -4.04
C ASP A 5 13.20 -1.28 -3.45
N ALA A 6 12.99 -1.37 -2.13
CA ALA A 6 12.02 -0.56 -1.39
C ALA A 6 12.42 0.93 -1.33
N LEU A 7 13.72 1.23 -1.44
CA LEU A 7 14.26 2.59 -1.43
C LEU A 7 13.93 3.40 -2.70
N VAL A 8 13.73 2.74 -3.85
CA VAL A 8 13.33 3.43 -5.10
C VAL A 8 11.88 3.94 -4.99
N TRP A 9 11.00 3.18 -4.33
CA TRP A 9 9.60 3.53 -4.13
C TRP A 9 9.40 4.58 -3.02
N ALA A 10 10.23 4.48 -1.97
CA ALA A 10 10.32 5.51 -0.95
C ALA A 10 10.93 6.82 -1.47
N ARG A 11 11.73 6.81 -2.56
CA ARG A 11 12.27 8.02 -3.18
C ARG A 11 11.20 8.81 -3.91
N ASP A 12 10.39 8.17 -4.75
CA ASP A 12 9.29 8.86 -5.46
C ASP A 12 8.21 9.34 -4.47
N LEU A 13 7.94 8.54 -3.43
CA LEU A 13 7.12 8.97 -2.30
C LEU A 13 7.81 10.11 -1.53
N ALA A 14 9.12 10.06 -1.25
CA ALA A 14 9.85 11.16 -0.60
C ALA A 14 10.03 12.39 -1.48
N GLU A 15 9.96 12.29 -2.80
CA GLU A 15 9.90 13.43 -3.73
C GLU A 15 8.51 14.07 -3.67
N CYS A 16 7.43 13.27 -3.68
CA CYS A 16 6.07 13.77 -3.40
C CYS A 16 5.91 14.35 -1.99
N LEU A 17 6.51 13.74 -0.97
CA LEU A 17 6.44 14.16 0.44
C LEU A 17 7.45 15.25 0.81
N GLY A 18 8.58 15.30 0.12
CA GLY A 18 9.61 16.34 0.21
C GLY A 18 9.19 17.63 -0.48
N ALA A 19 8.48 17.53 -1.61
CA ALA A 19 7.76 18.63 -2.23
C ALA A 19 6.68 19.25 -1.31
N SER A 20 6.23 18.52 -0.29
CA SER A 20 5.24 18.99 0.68
C SER A 20 5.86 19.75 1.88
N ARG A 21 7.20 19.68 2.08
CA ARG A 21 7.85 20.21 3.30
C ARG A 21 8.76 21.42 3.13
N SER A 22 8.92 21.95 1.93
CA SER A 22 9.50 23.28 1.74
C SER A 22 8.92 23.93 0.49
N ASP A 23 8.15 25.00 0.69
CA ASP A 23 7.76 25.96 -0.35
C ASP A 23 7.14 25.37 -1.63
N GLY A 24 5.90 24.88 -1.50
CA GLY A 24 5.04 24.60 -2.64
C GLY A 24 5.36 23.30 -3.36
N VAL A 25 4.35 22.43 -3.44
CA VAL A 25 4.32 21.34 -4.41
C VAL A 25 4.65 21.94 -5.78
N PRO A 26 5.68 21.46 -6.52
CA PRO A 26 5.77 21.78 -7.94
C PRO A 26 4.44 21.35 -8.55
N SER A 27 3.67 22.29 -9.08
CA SER A 27 2.26 22.10 -9.49
C SER A 27 2.04 21.04 -10.58
N ASP A 28 3.11 20.38 -11.01
CA ASP A 28 3.20 19.57 -12.22
C ASP A 28 3.43 18.08 -11.90
N ALA A 29 3.57 17.69 -10.62
CA ALA A 29 3.64 16.28 -10.24
C ALA A 29 2.27 15.61 -10.49
N LYS A 30 2.23 14.67 -11.43
CA LYS A 30 1.00 13.94 -11.77
C LYS A 30 0.57 13.06 -10.58
N PRO A 31 -0.69 13.12 -10.14
CA PRO A 31 -1.21 12.21 -9.12
C PRO A 31 -1.06 10.74 -9.53
N LEU A 32 -0.81 9.88 -8.54
CA LEU A 32 -0.56 8.45 -8.73
C LEU A 32 -1.87 7.65 -8.82
N ASP A 33 -1.97 6.75 -9.79
CA ASP A 33 -3.12 5.82 -9.88
C ASP A 33 -3.07 4.74 -8.79
N ALA A 34 -1.86 4.38 -8.34
CA ALA A 34 -1.67 3.40 -7.28
C ALA A 34 -0.38 3.64 -6.48
N ILE A 35 -0.40 3.26 -5.20
CA ILE A 35 0.76 3.17 -4.31
C ILE A 35 0.85 1.74 -3.80
N PHE A 36 2.04 1.13 -3.86
CA PHE A 36 2.29 -0.21 -3.34
C PHE A 36 3.30 -0.14 -2.19
N ILE A 37 2.98 -0.79 -1.07
CA ILE A 37 3.81 -0.86 0.14
C ILE A 37 4.18 -2.32 0.39
N ASP A 38 5.47 -2.61 0.30
CA ASP A 38 6.05 -3.91 0.64
C ASP A 38 7.30 -3.68 1.50
N ILE A 39 7.08 -3.23 2.74
CA ILE A 39 8.13 -2.80 3.66
C ILE A 39 7.99 -3.57 4.97
N PHE A 40 9.10 -4.09 5.48
CA PHE A 40 9.16 -4.80 6.74
C PHE A 40 10.51 -4.58 7.42
N SER A 41 10.53 -4.62 8.75
CA SER A 41 11.75 -4.59 9.55
C SER A 41 12.50 -5.91 9.44
N ALA A 42 13.83 -5.83 9.47
CA ALA A 42 14.67 -7.03 9.44
C ALA A 42 14.58 -7.83 10.75
N GLU A 43 14.38 -7.15 11.89
CA GLU A 43 14.35 -7.78 13.20
C GLU A 43 13.01 -8.44 13.52
N GLU A 44 11.90 -7.71 13.30
CA GLU A 44 10.57 -8.13 13.76
C GLU A 44 9.69 -8.65 12.63
N ASN A 45 10.16 -8.55 11.38
CA ASN A 45 9.43 -8.90 10.17
C ASN A 45 8.08 -8.17 10.05
N GLN A 46 7.94 -7.04 10.74
CA GLN A 46 6.75 -6.21 10.86
C GLN A 46 6.87 -4.99 9.95
N CYS A 47 5.74 -4.51 9.43
CA CYS A 47 5.69 -3.20 8.81
C CYS A 47 6.07 -2.13 9.86
N PRO A 48 7.04 -1.24 9.61
CA PRO A 48 7.41 -0.25 10.61
C PRO A 48 6.25 0.72 10.90
N GLU A 49 6.05 1.06 12.18
CA GLU A 49 4.93 1.88 12.65
C GLU A 49 4.70 3.18 11.86
N PRO A 50 5.74 3.92 11.38
CA PRO A 50 5.52 5.11 10.57
C PRO A 50 4.70 4.88 9.29
N PHE A 51 4.67 3.67 8.72
CA PHE A 51 3.95 3.34 7.48
C PHE A 51 2.48 2.93 7.70
N ILE A 52 2.06 2.80 8.96
CA ILE A 52 0.65 2.60 9.35
C ILE A 52 0.09 3.80 10.13
N GLY A 53 0.94 4.81 10.40
CA GLY A 53 0.57 5.99 11.14
C GLY A 53 -0.27 6.99 10.33
N PRO A 54 -1.12 7.80 11.00
CA PRO A 54 -2.06 8.70 10.34
C PRO A 54 -1.38 9.73 9.44
N ARG A 55 -0.19 10.20 9.83
CA ARG A 55 0.57 11.17 9.04
C ARG A 55 0.94 10.60 7.67
N PHE A 56 1.51 9.40 7.64
CA PHE A 56 1.92 8.74 6.41
C PHE A 56 0.73 8.43 5.50
N LEU A 57 -0.39 7.99 6.08
CA LEU A 57 -1.58 7.66 5.29
C LEU A 57 -2.22 8.90 4.67
N ALA A 58 -2.30 10.02 5.40
CA ALA A 58 -2.78 11.29 4.85
C ALA A 58 -1.85 11.80 3.73
N ASP A 59 -0.55 11.69 3.96
CA ASP A 59 0.52 12.02 3.01
C ASP A 59 0.41 11.16 1.73
N ALA A 60 0.22 9.84 1.86
CA ALA A 60 0.02 8.93 0.74
C ALA A 60 -1.28 9.21 -0.03
N ARG A 61 -2.37 9.51 0.68
CA ARG A 61 -3.65 9.89 0.08
C ARG A 61 -3.53 11.15 -0.76
N ALA A 62 -2.80 12.16 -0.29
CA ALA A 62 -2.57 13.39 -1.04
C ALA A 62 -1.82 13.17 -2.37
N CYS A 63 -1.06 12.07 -2.48
CA CYS A 63 -0.33 11.71 -3.68
C CYS A 63 -1.19 10.93 -4.70
N LEU A 64 -2.33 10.38 -4.30
CA LEU A 64 -3.18 9.57 -5.17
C LEU A 64 -4.11 10.44 -6.03
N ALA A 65 -4.32 10.00 -7.28
CA ALA A 65 -5.36 10.51 -8.14
C ALA A 65 -6.75 10.25 -7.55
N PRO A 66 -7.79 10.99 -7.98
CA PRO A 66 -9.17 10.60 -7.70
C PRO A 66 -9.44 9.16 -8.18
N GLY A 67 -9.85 8.28 -7.27
CA GLY A 67 -10.03 6.86 -7.54
C GLY A 67 -8.75 6.00 -7.45
N GLY A 68 -7.61 6.62 -7.11
CA GLY A 68 -6.38 5.91 -6.88
C GLY A 68 -6.44 4.99 -5.66
N VAL A 69 -5.58 3.97 -5.66
CA VAL A 69 -5.60 2.89 -4.66
C VAL A 69 -4.25 2.77 -3.96
N ILE A 70 -4.28 2.45 -2.67
CA ILE A 70 -3.08 2.03 -1.95
C ILE A 70 -3.18 0.53 -1.63
N VAL A 71 -2.09 -0.20 -1.84
CA VAL A 71 -2.01 -1.65 -1.60
C VAL A 71 -0.80 -1.94 -0.74
N ALA A 72 -1.03 -2.49 0.45
CA ALA A 72 0.01 -2.83 1.41
C ALA A 72 0.07 -4.35 1.64
N ASN A 73 1.28 -4.89 1.66
CA ASN A 73 1.56 -6.27 2.02
C ASN A 73 2.04 -6.31 3.49
N PHE A 74 1.34 -7.08 4.32
CA PHE A 74 1.70 -7.33 5.70
C PHE A 74 2.03 -8.79 5.93
N HIS A 75 3.04 -9.10 6.72
CA HIS A 75 3.24 -10.46 7.23
C HIS A 75 2.18 -10.78 8.30
N THR A 76 1.76 -12.04 8.37
CA THR A 76 0.75 -12.58 9.30
C THR A 76 1.08 -14.01 9.73
N GLY A 77 0.30 -14.54 10.68
CA GLY A 77 0.44 -15.91 11.18
C GLY A 77 1.11 -16.00 12.55
N GLY A 78 1.11 -14.91 13.32
CA GLY A 78 1.60 -14.85 14.68
C GLY A 78 0.98 -13.67 15.43
N ALA A 79 0.80 -13.80 16.74
CA ALA A 79 -0.01 -12.85 17.52
C ALA A 79 0.39 -11.36 17.33
N ALA A 80 1.68 -11.05 17.31
CA ALA A 80 2.16 -9.68 17.10
C ALA A 80 1.89 -9.17 15.67
N LEU A 81 2.07 -10.03 14.66
CA LEU A 81 1.82 -9.71 13.26
C LEU A 81 0.32 -9.52 13.00
N ASP A 82 -0.51 -10.37 13.59
CA ASP A 82 -1.96 -10.33 13.41
C ASP A 82 -2.54 -9.06 14.07
N VAL A 83 -2.05 -8.69 15.26
CA VAL A 83 -2.39 -7.40 15.91
C VAL A 83 -1.96 -6.21 15.06
N GLN A 84 -0.78 -6.27 14.43
CA GLN A 84 -0.36 -5.20 13.51
C GLN A 84 -1.30 -5.08 12.31
N VAL A 85 -1.74 -6.20 11.73
CA VAL A 85 -2.70 -6.18 10.62
C VAL A 85 -4.03 -5.58 11.05
N GLU A 86 -4.55 -5.93 12.23
CA GLU A 86 -5.77 -5.32 12.76
C GLU A 86 -5.64 -3.79 12.88
N ARG A 87 -4.53 -3.31 13.45
CA ARG A 87 -4.23 -1.88 13.56
C ARG A 87 -4.10 -1.20 12.20
N ALA A 88 -3.49 -1.86 11.23
CA ALA A 88 -3.38 -1.35 9.85
C ALA A 88 -4.76 -1.27 9.18
N VAL A 89 -5.61 -2.28 9.36
CA VAL A 89 -6.99 -2.28 8.84
C VAL A 89 -7.77 -1.09 9.39
N GLU A 90 -7.70 -0.83 10.69
CA GLU A 90 -8.36 0.32 11.32
C GLU A 90 -7.81 1.65 10.79
N ALA A 91 -6.49 1.80 10.72
CA ALA A 91 -5.86 3.04 10.27
C ALA A 91 -6.17 3.36 8.80
N TYR A 92 -6.09 2.36 7.92
CA TYR A 92 -6.40 2.54 6.50
C TYR A 92 -7.90 2.77 6.29
N ALA A 93 -8.77 2.08 7.04
CA ALA A 93 -10.21 2.34 6.98
C ALA A 93 -10.55 3.77 7.43
N ALA A 94 -9.87 4.29 8.45
CA ALA A 94 -10.08 5.65 8.94
C ALA A 94 -9.68 6.71 7.90
N GLU A 95 -8.57 6.51 7.17
CA GLU A 95 -8.08 7.49 6.19
C GLU A 95 -8.76 7.38 4.82
N PHE A 96 -9.02 6.15 4.35
CA PHE A 96 -9.49 5.90 2.99
C PHE A 96 -10.98 5.52 2.94
N GLY A 97 -11.56 4.95 4.00
CA GLY A 97 -12.97 4.57 4.03
C GLY A 97 -13.27 3.23 3.35
N ASP A 98 -12.93 3.06 2.06
CA ASP A 98 -13.12 1.78 1.35
C ASP A 98 -11.87 0.91 1.46
N ILE A 99 -12.03 -0.30 2.02
CA ILE A 99 -10.92 -1.23 2.26
C ILE A 99 -11.26 -2.66 1.83
N PHE A 100 -10.23 -3.38 1.39
CA PHE A 100 -10.32 -4.77 1.02
C PHE A 100 -9.13 -5.56 1.56
N VAL A 101 -9.40 -6.61 2.33
CA VAL A 101 -8.38 -7.41 3.01
C VAL A 101 -8.42 -8.85 2.50
N VAL A 102 -7.28 -9.34 2.01
CA VAL A 102 -7.12 -10.69 1.47
C VAL A 102 -5.99 -11.42 2.20
N PRO A 103 -6.30 -12.49 2.96
CA PRO A 103 -5.28 -13.35 3.51
C PRO A 103 -4.63 -14.20 2.41
N ALA A 104 -3.32 -14.06 2.21
CA ALA A 104 -2.52 -14.90 1.32
C ALA A 104 -1.99 -16.11 2.11
N GLN A 105 -2.91 -17.00 2.50
CA GLN A 105 -2.71 -18.09 3.48
C GLN A 105 -1.51 -19.02 3.25
N ARG A 106 -1.00 -19.13 2.01
CA ARG A 106 0.15 -20.02 1.70
C ARG A 106 1.51 -19.35 1.88
N ARG A 107 1.56 -18.04 2.15
CA ARG A 107 2.82 -17.29 2.25
C ARG A 107 3.01 -16.55 3.58
N GLY A 108 2.04 -16.62 4.50
CA GLY A 108 2.12 -15.89 5.76
C GLY A 108 1.99 -14.39 5.58
N ASN A 109 1.15 -13.97 4.61
CA ASN A 109 0.92 -12.57 4.30
C ASN A 109 -0.58 -12.25 4.27
N THR A 110 -0.90 -10.98 4.46
CA THR A 110 -2.20 -10.37 4.21
C THR A 110 -2.01 -9.14 3.33
N ILE A 111 -2.77 -9.10 2.23
CA ILE A 111 -2.83 -7.94 1.35
C ILE A 111 -3.99 -7.06 1.80
N LEU A 112 -3.71 -5.78 2.01
CA LEU A 112 -4.69 -4.74 2.33
C LEU A 112 -4.69 -3.75 1.17
N ALA A 113 -5.83 -3.60 0.49
CA ALA A 113 -6.06 -2.53 -0.47
C ALA A 113 -7.02 -1.51 0.13
N ALA A 114 -6.80 -0.22 -0.13
CA ALA A 114 -7.67 0.85 0.31
C ALA A 114 -7.83 1.92 -0.78
N ALA A 115 -9.01 2.52 -0.86
CA ALA A 115 -9.32 3.59 -1.81
C ALA A 115 -10.21 4.64 -1.14
N PHE A 116 -10.01 5.91 -1.51
CA PHE A 116 -10.82 7.00 -0.96
C PHE A 116 -12.23 7.09 -1.57
N SER A 117 -12.37 6.67 -2.83
CA SER A 117 -13.65 6.73 -3.53
C SER A 117 -14.52 5.52 -3.19
N PRO A 118 -15.79 5.70 -2.80
CA PRO A 118 -16.70 4.59 -2.56
C PRO A 118 -16.81 3.68 -3.79
N GLY A 119 -16.50 2.39 -3.62
CA GLY A 119 -16.49 1.43 -4.73
C GLY A 119 -15.28 1.56 -5.65
N GLY A 120 -14.27 2.34 -5.26
CA GLY A 120 -13.01 2.50 -6.00
C GLY A 120 -12.22 1.20 -6.12
N LEU A 121 -12.41 0.27 -5.17
CA LEU A 121 -11.85 -1.08 -5.24
C LEU A 121 -12.71 -2.04 -6.07
N GLY A 122 -13.91 -1.63 -6.48
CA GLY A 122 -14.91 -2.50 -7.08
C GLY A 122 -15.50 -3.49 -6.06
N THR A 123 -16.26 -4.48 -6.55
CA THR A 123 -16.86 -5.49 -5.67
C THR A 123 -15.85 -6.55 -5.26
N ARG A 124 -15.99 -7.09 -4.04
CA ARG A 124 -15.22 -8.25 -3.56
C ARG A 124 -15.18 -9.40 -4.58
N GLU A 125 -16.32 -9.68 -5.23
CA GLU A 125 -16.39 -10.72 -6.25
C GLU A 125 -15.49 -10.42 -7.45
N THR A 126 -15.48 -9.17 -7.91
CA THR A 126 -14.63 -8.73 -9.02
C THR A 126 -13.16 -8.85 -8.66
N LEU A 127 -12.77 -8.37 -7.48
CA LEU A 127 -11.39 -8.47 -7.00
C LEU A 127 -10.92 -9.91 -6.87
N MET A 128 -11.75 -10.79 -6.29
CA MET A 128 -11.42 -12.22 -6.17
C MET A 128 -11.31 -12.89 -7.54
N ARG A 129 -12.16 -12.51 -8.50
CA ARG A 129 -12.12 -13.02 -9.88
C ARG A 129 -10.83 -12.59 -10.59
N VAL A 130 -10.44 -11.31 -10.46
CA VAL A 130 -9.19 -10.77 -11.03
C VAL A 130 -7.97 -11.43 -10.39
N ALA A 131 -7.93 -11.53 -9.05
CA ALA A 131 -6.85 -12.19 -8.34
C ALA A 131 -6.70 -13.68 -8.74
N ALA A 132 -7.81 -14.38 -8.93
CA ALA A 132 -7.81 -15.76 -9.40
C ALA A 132 -7.29 -15.89 -10.84
N ALA A 133 -7.59 -14.93 -11.72
CA ALA A 133 -7.11 -14.90 -13.10
C ALA A 133 -5.60 -14.59 -13.17
N GLU A 134 -5.12 -13.63 -12.38
CA GLU A 134 -3.72 -13.21 -12.35
C GLU A 134 -2.78 -14.24 -11.70
N ARG A 135 -3.30 -15.13 -10.85
CA ARG A 135 -2.54 -16.28 -10.28
C ARG A 135 -1.85 -17.15 -11.35
N ASN A 136 -2.29 -17.06 -12.61
CA ASN A 136 -1.74 -17.79 -13.75
C ASN A 136 -0.69 -16.99 -14.56
N ARG A 137 -0.49 -15.69 -14.32
CA ARG A 137 0.51 -14.85 -14.98
C ARG A 137 1.77 -14.78 -14.12
N ARG A 138 2.87 -15.41 -14.56
CA ARG A 138 4.13 -15.48 -13.79
C ARG A 138 5.13 -14.36 -14.06
N ASN A 139 4.86 -13.43 -14.97
CA ASN A 139 5.84 -12.43 -15.40
C ASN A 139 5.21 -11.03 -15.38
N LEU A 140 5.33 -10.31 -14.26
CA LEU A 140 5.28 -8.85 -14.30
C LEU A 140 6.69 -8.39 -14.64
N LEU A 141 6.87 -7.92 -15.87
CA LEU A 141 8.07 -7.21 -16.30
C LEU A 141 7.93 -5.78 -15.78
N PHE A 142 8.74 -5.42 -14.80
CA PHE A 142 8.88 -4.02 -14.40
C PHE A 142 9.89 -3.39 -15.36
N ASP A 143 9.44 -2.39 -16.12
CA ASP A 143 10.33 -1.61 -16.97
C ASP A 143 11.15 -0.70 -16.06
N LEU A 144 12.44 -1.01 -15.93
CA LEU A 144 13.42 -0.23 -15.18
C LEU A 144 14.10 0.74 -16.15
N SER A 145 13.33 1.69 -16.69
CA SER A 145 13.85 2.75 -17.57
C SER A 145 14.22 3.99 -16.78
#